data_AF-A0A3N5X9D1-F1
#
_entry.id   AF-A0A3N5X9D1-F1
#
_cell.length_a   1.000
_cell.length_b   1.000
_cell.length_c   1.000
_cell.angle_alpha   90.00
_cell.angle_beta   90.00
_cell.angle_gamma   90.00
#
_symmetry.space_group_name_H-M   'P 1'
#
loop_
_entity.id
_entity.type
_entity.pdbx_description
1 polymer ?
#
loop_
_entity_poly.entity_id
_entity_poly.type
_entity_poly.pdbx_seq_one_letter_code
_entity_poly.pdbx_strand_id
1 'polypeptide(L)'
;MSPRSALILLLLSAAAASGWAAQGSPAVAGSLILLTPGGRQAIPTVTTAGREMVGLDDLARIFGLSVREDPVVGGLTVSYKGKTIALTSDQSVASVGGRLVSLPAPVVREGQRWLVPVEFLERALARVYEPPLDVRLRSRLVVLGPLRVPRVVARQEALGGQARVTFEVTPAADETIVQEAGRLVVRFDADAIDAALPAAGVPGLIESVHLLEPGTAVAINLGKEFASFRATATPDAGTRRLVIDLMAAATPAPAGTPEAPTPPPLPHFGAAPAVRAIVIDPGHGGDDAGVRGAAGTLEKDVTLSVSRRLKALLEGGLGIRVLLTRDADTLVQPDERAALAVRELERTGAFQREILGVITTTGTGWVD
;
A
#
# COMPACT_ATOMS: atom_id res chain seq x y z
N MET A 1 -68.10 29.11 -40.84
CA MET A 1 -68.81 28.19 -39.95
C MET A 1 -67.81 27.16 -39.44
N SER A 2 -67.63 27.06 -38.12
CA SER A 2 -66.67 26.18 -37.44
C SER A 2 -66.97 24.68 -37.61
N PRO A 3 -65.96 23.82 -37.72
CA PRO A 3 -65.98 22.46 -37.18
C PRO A 3 -65.06 22.41 -35.95
N ARG A 4 -65.62 22.31 -34.73
CA ARG A 4 -65.87 21.07 -33.97
C ARG A 4 -64.65 20.15 -33.85
N SER A 5 -64.07 20.23 -32.65
CA SER A 5 -62.98 19.44 -32.08
C SER A 5 -63.25 17.94 -32.10
N ALA A 6 -62.25 17.16 -32.49
CA ALA A 6 -62.11 15.75 -32.14
C ALA A 6 -60.66 15.54 -31.66
N LEU A 7 -60.51 15.34 -30.36
CA LEU A 7 -59.26 15.04 -29.68
C LEU A 7 -59.02 13.54 -29.79
N ILE A 8 -58.03 13.11 -30.56
CA ILE A 8 -57.53 11.73 -30.57
C ILE A 8 -56.22 11.72 -29.79
N LEU A 9 -56.24 11.07 -28.62
CA LEU A 9 -55.07 10.79 -27.81
C LEU A 9 -54.13 9.84 -28.57
N LEU A 10 -52.93 10.32 -28.91
CA LEU A 10 -51.82 9.47 -29.34
C LEU A 10 -50.98 9.12 -28.09
N LEU A 11 -51.08 7.87 -27.62
CA LEU A 11 -50.22 7.31 -26.58
C LEU A 11 -48.83 7.06 -27.17
N LEU A 12 -47.87 7.94 -26.89
CA LEU A 12 -46.45 7.65 -27.09
C LEU A 12 -45.92 6.88 -25.87
N SER A 13 -45.65 5.60 -26.06
CA SER A 13 -44.86 4.77 -25.16
C SER A 13 -43.37 5.11 -25.30
N ALA A 14 -42.83 5.93 -24.40
CA ALA A 14 -41.40 6.11 -24.24
C ALA A 14 -40.87 5.05 -23.25
N ALA A 15 -40.20 4.04 -23.79
CA ALA A 15 -39.40 3.11 -23.00
C ALA A 15 -38.15 3.85 -22.49
N ALA A 16 -38.17 4.24 -21.22
CA ALA A 16 -36.99 4.75 -20.54
C ALA A 16 -36.11 3.56 -20.13
N ALA A 17 -35.01 3.35 -20.84
CA ALA A 17 -33.89 2.56 -20.37
C ALA A 17 -33.27 3.28 -19.15
N SER A 18 -33.69 2.90 -17.96
CA SER A 18 -33.05 3.34 -16.72
C SER A 18 -31.74 2.58 -16.56
N GLY A 19 -30.63 3.28 -16.83
CA GLY A 19 -29.29 2.78 -16.58
C GLY A 19 -29.12 2.39 -15.11
N TRP A 20 -28.56 1.20 -14.90
CA TRP A 20 -27.96 0.83 -13.62
C TRP A 20 -26.73 1.71 -13.39
N ALA A 21 -26.95 2.84 -12.73
CA ALA A 21 -25.91 3.47 -11.94
C ALA A 21 -25.84 2.71 -10.62
N ALA A 22 -24.89 1.78 -10.52
CA ALA A 22 -24.42 1.28 -9.24
C ALA A 22 -23.77 2.45 -8.50
N GLN A 23 -24.58 3.18 -7.74
CA GLN A 23 -24.10 4.19 -6.81
C GLN A 23 -23.35 3.46 -5.70
N GLY A 24 -22.01 3.52 -5.75
CA GLY A 24 -21.18 3.23 -4.59
C GLY A 24 -21.71 4.06 -3.43
N SER A 25 -22.16 3.40 -2.36
CA SER A 25 -22.62 4.12 -1.18
C SER A 25 -21.39 4.68 -0.49
N PRO A 26 -21.19 6.01 -0.43
CA PRO A 26 -20.24 6.57 0.52
C PRO A 26 -20.68 6.13 1.91
N ALA A 27 -19.73 5.91 2.82
CA ALA A 27 -20.07 5.72 4.23
C ALA A 27 -20.95 6.90 4.68
N VAL A 28 -22.24 6.64 4.89
CA VAL A 28 -23.18 7.65 5.38
C VAL A 28 -22.70 8.03 6.79
N ALA A 29 -22.47 9.32 7.03
CA ALA A 29 -22.17 9.80 8.37
C ALA A 29 -23.24 9.26 9.34
N GLY A 30 -22.83 8.51 10.36
CA GLY A 30 -23.77 7.80 11.25
C GLY A 30 -24.09 6.35 10.84
N SER A 31 -23.16 5.61 10.24
CA SER A 31 -23.29 4.14 10.10
C SER A 31 -21.94 3.42 10.22
N LEU A 32 -21.94 2.20 10.78
CA LEU A 32 -20.83 1.25 10.63
C LEU A 32 -21.06 0.43 9.36
N ILE A 33 -20.01 -0.12 8.77
CA ILE A 33 -20.08 -1.00 7.61
C ILE A 33 -19.84 -2.44 8.06
N LEU A 34 -20.84 -3.30 7.88
CA LEU A 34 -20.72 -4.75 8.00
C LEU A 34 -20.23 -5.32 6.67
N LEU A 35 -19.08 -5.98 6.69
CA LEU A 35 -18.55 -6.75 5.58
C LEU A 35 -18.87 -8.23 5.80
N THR A 36 -19.55 -8.82 4.82
CA THR A 36 -19.90 -10.24 4.78
C THR A 36 -19.41 -10.85 3.47
N PRO A 37 -19.35 -12.18 3.34
CA PRO A 37 -19.09 -12.84 2.05
C PRO A 37 -20.12 -12.44 0.97
N GLY A 38 -21.34 -12.04 1.36
CA GLY A 38 -22.39 -11.58 0.45
C GLY A 38 -22.31 -10.09 0.08
N GLY A 39 -21.31 -9.36 0.60
CA GLY A 39 -21.10 -7.94 0.32
C GLY A 39 -21.17 -7.06 1.57
N ARG A 40 -21.31 -5.75 1.31
CA ARG A 40 -21.35 -4.69 2.33
C ARG A 40 -22.78 -4.35 2.74
N GLN A 41 -23.00 -4.15 4.03
CA GLN A 41 -24.27 -3.70 4.59
C GLN A 41 -24.03 -2.61 5.65
N ALA A 42 -24.85 -1.56 5.67
CA ALA A 42 -24.77 -0.54 6.72
C ALA A 42 -25.43 -1.02 8.02
N ILE A 43 -24.78 -0.74 9.16
CA ILE A 43 -25.36 -0.80 10.50
C ILE A 43 -25.60 0.65 10.94
N PRO A 44 -26.87 1.12 10.98
CA PRO A 44 -27.18 2.49 11.36
C PRO A 44 -26.69 2.82 12.77
N THR A 45 -26.14 4.01 12.95
CA THR A 45 -25.78 4.57 14.27
C THR A 45 -26.45 5.91 14.49
N VAL A 46 -26.65 6.26 15.75
CA VAL A 46 -27.22 7.53 16.18
C VAL A 46 -26.32 8.16 17.23
N THR A 47 -26.19 9.48 17.23
CA THR A 47 -25.47 10.18 18.30
C THR A 47 -26.47 10.72 19.32
N THR A 48 -26.37 10.27 20.57
CA THR A 48 -27.19 10.76 21.68
C THR A 48 -26.28 11.10 22.87
N ALA A 49 -26.53 12.25 23.52
CA ALA A 49 -25.69 12.77 24.60
C ALA A 49 -24.16 12.74 24.30
N GLY A 50 -23.77 13.01 23.05
CA GLY A 50 -22.37 13.00 22.61
C GLY A 50 -21.74 11.61 22.50
N ARG A 51 -22.54 10.53 22.56
CA ARG A 51 -22.10 9.14 22.38
C ARG A 51 -22.74 8.53 21.14
N GLU A 52 -21.95 7.74 20.43
CA GLU A 52 -22.42 6.99 19.28
C GLU A 52 -23.04 5.66 19.73
N MET A 53 -24.28 5.44 19.33
CA MET A 53 -25.09 4.30 19.73
C MET A 53 -25.63 3.56 18.51
N VAL A 54 -26.02 2.31 18.72
CA VAL A 54 -26.65 1.44 17.74
C VAL A 54 -27.94 0.84 18.32
N GLY A 55 -28.96 0.72 17.49
CA GLY A 55 -30.24 0.11 17.87
C GLY A 55 -30.13 -1.40 18.05
N LEU A 56 -30.59 -1.92 19.19
CA LEU A 56 -30.65 -3.36 19.44
C LEU A 56 -31.60 -4.07 18.46
N ASP A 57 -32.61 -3.39 17.95
CA ASP A 57 -33.53 -3.88 16.92
C ASP A 57 -32.84 -4.06 15.56
N ASP A 58 -31.96 -3.13 15.17
CA ASP A 58 -31.14 -3.27 13.97
C ASP A 58 -30.14 -4.41 14.15
N LEU A 59 -29.45 -4.48 15.30
CA LEU A 59 -28.56 -5.61 15.59
C LEU A 59 -29.31 -6.96 15.60
N ALA A 60 -30.52 -7.00 16.15
CA ALA A 60 -31.35 -8.20 16.15
C ALA A 60 -31.70 -8.67 14.75
N ARG A 61 -32.06 -7.75 13.85
CA ARG A 61 -32.36 -8.05 12.45
C ARG A 61 -31.12 -8.53 11.69
N ILE A 62 -29.99 -7.86 11.88
CA ILE A 62 -28.74 -8.10 11.13
C ILE A 62 -28.06 -9.40 11.57
N PHE A 63 -28.00 -9.63 12.88
CA PHE A 63 -27.28 -10.76 13.48
C PHE A 63 -28.22 -11.88 13.97
N GLY A 64 -29.53 -11.80 13.69
CA GLY A 64 -30.49 -12.82 14.12
C GLY A 64 -30.55 -12.97 15.64
N LEU A 65 -30.50 -11.86 16.38
CA LEU A 65 -30.53 -11.86 17.85
C LEU A 65 -31.98 -11.84 18.35
N SER A 66 -32.20 -12.42 19.53
CA SER A 66 -33.44 -12.24 20.29
C SER A 66 -33.21 -11.24 21.42
N VAL A 67 -34.05 -10.22 21.53
CA VAL A 67 -33.98 -9.21 22.60
C VAL A 67 -35.23 -9.34 23.46
N ARG A 68 -35.05 -9.51 24.78
CA ARG A 68 -36.13 -9.55 25.77
C ARG A 68 -35.90 -8.49 26.84
N GLU A 69 -36.94 -7.75 27.17
CA GLU A 69 -36.94 -6.78 28.26
C GLU A 69 -37.51 -7.44 29.52
N ASP A 70 -36.85 -7.24 30.65
CA ASP A 70 -37.39 -7.54 31.97
C ASP A 70 -37.95 -6.23 32.57
N PRO A 71 -39.28 -6.05 32.58
CA PRO A 71 -39.90 -4.81 33.04
C PRO A 71 -39.80 -4.62 34.56
N VAL A 72 -39.48 -5.67 35.32
CA VAL A 72 -39.39 -5.59 36.79
C VAL A 72 -38.02 -5.06 37.22
N VAL A 73 -36.96 -5.47 36.51
CA VAL A 73 -35.57 -5.11 36.84
C VAL A 73 -35.05 -3.97 35.95
N GLY A 74 -35.76 -3.61 34.87
CA GLY A 74 -35.27 -2.66 33.87
C GLY A 74 -34.11 -3.25 33.04
N GLY A 75 -34.01 -4.58 32.97
CA GLY A 75 -32.92 -5.28 32.29
C GLY A 75 -33.27 -5.66 30.85
N LEU A 76 -32.26 -5.83 30.01
CA LEU A 76 -32.39 -6.39 28.67
C LEU A 76 -31.54 -7.64 28.57
N THR A 77 -32.12 -8.71 28.02
CA THR A 77 -31.39 -9.92 27.66
C THR A 77 -31.33 -10.03 26.14
N VAL A 78 -30.12 -9.93 25.61
CA VAL A 78 -29.81 -10.21 24.20
C VAL A 78 -29.33 -11.65 24.09
N SER A 79 -29.94 -12.45 23.23
CA SER A 79 -29.64 -13.88 23.09
C SER A 79 -29.29 -14.25 21.66
N TYR A 80 -28.29 -15.12 21.50
CA TYR A 80 -27.88 -15.71 20.22
C TYR A 80 -27.57 -17.19 20.42
N LYS A 81 -28.30 -18.09 19.75
CA LYS A 81 -28.12 -19.56 19.83
C LYS A 81 -27.94 -20.08 21.28
N GLY A 82 -28.74 -19.58 22.21
CA GLY A 82 -28.70 -19.96 23.63
C GLY A 82 -27.63 -19.26 24.48
N LYS A 83 -26.69 -18.51 23.88
CA LYS A 83 -25.77 -17.62 24.60
C LYS A 83 -26.46 -16.30 24.92
N THR A 84 -26.23 -15.76 26.11
CA THR A 84 -26.93 -14.57 26.60
C THR A 84 -25.96 -13.44 26.98
N ILE A 85 -26.37 -12.22 26.67
CA ILE A 85 -25.81 -10.98 27.17
C ILE A 85 -26.91 -10.28 27.96
N ALA A 86 -26.71 -10.09 29.26
CA ALA A 86 -27.59 -9.30 30.10
C ALA A 86 -27.07 -7.87 30.23
N LEU A 87 -27.95 -6.90 30.05
CA LEU A 87 -27.71 -5.47 30.19
C LEU A 87 -28.67 -4.95 31.24
N THR A 88 -28.22 -4.04 32.09
CA THR A 88 -29.10 -3.36 33.05
C THR A 88 -29.28 -1.92 32.58
N SER A 89 -30.51 -1.40 32.58
CA SER A 89 -30.73 0.02 32.32
C SER A 89 -29.90 0.86 33.29
N ASP A 90 -29.42 2.02 32.82
CA ASP A 90 -28.65 2.99 33.61
C ASP A 90 -27.27 2.53 34.11
N GLN A 91 -26.86 1.29 33.81
CA GLN A 91 -25.53 0.79 34.12
C GLN A 91 -24.67 0.66 32.87
N SER A 92 -23.44 1.16 32.97
CA SER A 92 -22.41 1.01 31.94
C SER A 92 -21.70 -0.35 32.03
N VAL A 93 -22.47 -1.43 32.17
CA VAL A 93 -21.96 -2.80 32.31
C VAL A 93 -22.88 -3.81 31.60
N ALA A 94 -22.28 -4.84 31.03
CA ALA A 94 -22.96 -6.00 30.46
C ALA A 94 -22.43 -7.29 31.11
N SER A 95 -23.29 -8.27 31.34
CA SER A 95 -22.88 -9.64 31.69
C SER A 95 -22.91 -10.52 30.45
N VAL A 96 -21.74 -11.01 30.04
CA VAL A 96 -21.53 -11.81 28.83
C VAL A 96 -21.14 -13.21 29.26
N GLY A 97 -22.04 -14.18 29.14
CA GLY A 97 -21.81 -15.54 29.63
C GLY A 97 -21.43 -15.59 31.13
N GLY A 98 -22.02 -14.71 31.94
CA GLY A 98 -21.74 -14.61 33.38
C GLY A 98 -20.54 -13.74 33.76
N ARG A 99 -19.77 -13.21 32.79
CA ARG A 99 -18.64 -12.31 33.06
C ARG A 99 -19.04 -10.86 32.81
N LEU A 100 -18.76 -9.99 33.78
CA LEU A 100 -19.03 -8.56 33.64
C LEU A 100 -18.03 -7.88 32.69
N VAL A 101 -18.54 -7.00 31.83
CA VAL A 101 -17.80 -6.21 30.86
C VAL A 101 -18.26 -4.76 30.94
N SER A 102 -17.33 -3.83 31.11
CA SER A 102 -17.63 -2.40 31.14
C SER A 102 -17.95 -1.86 29.74
N LEU A 103 -19.02 -1.07 29.66
CA LEU A 103 -19.40 -0.26 28.50
C LEU A 103 -19.02 1.21 28.76
N PRO A 104 -18.81 2.03 27.71
CA PRO A 104 -18.47 3.44 27.88
C PRO A 104 -19.66 4.33 28.25
N ALA A 105 -20.88 3.84 28.06
CA ALA A 105 -22.12 4.50 28.43
C ALA A 105 -23.19 3.43 28.75
N PRO A 106 -24.23 3.77 29.54
CA PRO A 106 -25.32 2.86 29.80
C PRO A 106 -26.17 2.65 28.55
N VAL A 107 -27.01 1.61 28.58
CA VAL A 107 -28.03 1.41 27.56
C VAL A 107 -29.12 2.46 27.74
N VAL A 108 -29.56 3.08 26.65
CA VAL A 108 -30.53 4.17 26.66
C VAL A 108 -31.78 3.75 25.91
N ARG A 109 -32.95 4.16 26.41
CA ARG A 109 -34.22 4.02 25.70
C ARG A 109 -34.57 5.34 25.01
N GLU A 110 -34.78 5.29 23.70
CA GLU A 110 -35.26 6.42 22.91
C GLU A 110 -36.56 6.03 22.20
N GLY A 111 -37.68 6.55 22.71
CA GLY A 111 -39.01 6.10 22.31
C GLY A 111 -39.22 4.61 22.57
N GLN A 112 -39.41 3.83 21.51
CA GLN A 112 -39.57 2.37 21.56
C GLN A 112 -38.27 1.60 21.30
N ARG A 113 -37.17 2.30 21.06
CA ARG A 113 -35.89 1.68 20.66
C ARG A 113 -34.94 1.65 21.85
N TRP A 114 -34.24 0.53 21.97
CA TRP A 114 -33.12 0.39 22.90
C TRP A 114 -31.82 0.61 22.14
N LEU A 115 -31.01 1.52 22.67
CA LEU A 115 -29.74 1.94 22.10
C LEU A 115 -28.61 1.49 22.99
N VAL A 116 -27.64 0.79 22.42
CA VAL A 116 -26.38 0.41 23.10
C VAL A 116 -25.22 1.19 22.48
N PRO A 117 -24.15 1.49 23.24
CA PRO A 117 -22.94 2.08 22.65
C PRO A 117 -22.39 1.18 21.55
N VAL A 118 -21.78 1.75 20.51
CA VAL A 118 -21.19 0.95 19.41
C VAL A 118 -20.14 -0.05 19.90
N GLU A 119 -19.46 0.25 21.01
CA GLU A 119 -18.51 -0.65 21.67
C GLU A 119 -19.17 -1.94 22.19
N PHE A 120 -20.49 -2.01 22.31
CA PHE A 120 -21.22 -3.24 22.60
C PHE A 120 -20.90 -4.33 21.57
N LEU A 121 -20.72 -3.97 20.29
CA LEU A 121 -20.36 -4.89 19.22
C LEU A 121 -19.05 -5.62 19.54
N GLU A 122 -17.99 -4.88 19.89
CA GLU A 122 -16.66 -5.41 20.19
C GLU A 122 -16.59 -6.08 21.58
N ARG A 123 -17.14 -5.40 22.59
CA ARG A 123 -16.96 -5.78 24.00
C ARG A 123 -17.89 -6.91 24.44
N ALA A 124 -19.06 -7.04 23.81
CA ALA A 124 -20.07 -8.02 24.20
C ALA A 124 -20.47 -8.95 23.06
N LEU A 125 -21.02 -8.43 21.96
CA LEU A 125 -21.58 -9.27 20.89
C LEU A 125 -20.52 -10.18 20.26
N ALA A 126 -19.34 -9.64 19.91
CA ALA A 126 -18.23 -10.39 19.31
C ALA A 126 -17.74 -11.57 20.17
N ARG A 127 -17.98 -11.54 21.49
CA ARG A 127 -17.57 -12.62 22.41
C ARG A 127 -18.51 -13.83 22.40
N VAL A 128 -19.75 -13.65 21.93
CA VAL A 128 -20.76 -14.72 21.92
C VAL A 128 -21.16 -15.13 20.51
N TYR A 129 -21.02 -14.21 19.55
CA TYR A 129 -21.47 -14.42 18.18
C TYR A 129 -20.58 -15.43 17.42
N GLU A 130 -21.22 -16.25 16.58
CA GLU A 130 -20.55 -17.23 15.73
C GLU A 130 -21.22 -17.23 14.36
N PRO A 131 -20.51 -16.97 13.25
CA PRO A 131 -19.05 -16.90 13.10
C PRO A 131 -18.40 -15.65 13.74
N PRO A 132 -17.07 -15.59 13.90
CA PRO A 132 -16.40 -14.50 14.62
C PRO A 132 -16.67 -13.13 14.00
N LEU A 133 -16.72 -12.11 14.86
CA LEU A 133 -16.83 -10.69 14.50
C LEU A 133 -15.51 -9.99 14.80
N ASP A 134 -14.91 -9.38 13.79
CA ASP A 134 -13.79 -8.43 13.95
C ASP A 134 -14.34 -7.00 13.84
N VAL A 135 -14.30 -6.26 14.94
CA VAL A 135 -14.93 -4.93 15.06
C VAL A 135 -13.84 -3.87 15.12
N ARG A 136 -13.80 -3.01 14.09
CA ARG A 136 -12.80 -1.95 13.91
C ARG A 136 -13.48 -0.60 13.95
N LEU A 137 -13.75 -0.11 15.15
CA LEU A 137 -14.52 1.13 15.35
C LEU A 137 -13.83 2.37 14.74
N ARG A 138 -12.49 2.41 14.71
CA ARG A 138 -11.75 3.54 14.11
C ARG A 138 -12.00 3.70 12.61
N SER A 139 -12.07 2.59 11.88
CA SER A 139 -12.39 2.56 10.44
C SER A 139 -13.88 2.30 10.18
N ARG A 140 -14.68 2.22 11.25
CA ARG A 140 -16.13 1.96 11.20
C ARG A 140 -16.49 0.67 10.47
N LEU A 141 -15.64 -0.34 10.57
CA LEU A 141 -15.79 -1.62 9.88
C LEU A 141 -16.11 -2.75 10.87
N VAL A 142 -17.04 -3.63 10.52
CA VAL A 142 -17.33 -4.88 11.21
C VAL A 142 -17.19 -5.99 10.19
N VAL A 143 -16.30 -6.96 10.43
CA VAL A 143 -16.04 -8.07 9.51
C VAL A 143 -16.67 -9.34 10.09
N LEU A 144 -17.53 -9.99 9.30
CA LEU A 144 -18.23 -11.21 9.69
C LEU A 144 -17.58 -12.44 9.06
N GLY A 145 -17.04 -13.31 9.91
CA GLY A 145 -16.45 -14.58 9.49
C GLY A 145 -15.00 -14.48 9.01
N PRO A 146 -14.50 -15.50 8.28
CA PRO A 146 -13.08 -15.67 8.00
C PRO A 146 -12.58 -14.84 6.80
N LEU A 147 -13.04 -13.60 6.67
CA LEU A 147 -12.61 -12.72 5.56
C LEU A 147 -11.21 -12.17 5.84
N ARG A 148 -10.32 -12.23 4.84
CA ARG A 148 -8.98 -11.62 4.85
C ARG A 148 -9.13 -10.12 4.59
N VAL A 149 -9.06 -9.33 5.66
CA VAL A 149 -9.19 -7.87 5.57
C VAL A 149 -7.99 -7.18 6.20
N PRO A 150 -6.84 -7.07 5.50
CA PRO A 150 -5.69 -6.36 6.05
C PRO A 150 -5.99 -4.87 6.20
N ARG A 151 -5.37 -4.27 7.21
CA ARG A 151 -5.30 -2.82 7.38
C ARG A 151 -4.19 -2.29 6.48
N VAL A 152 -4.55 -1.35 5.60
CA VAL A 152 -3.65 -0.73 4.63
C VAL A 152 -3.53 0.74 4.97
N VAL A 153 -2.39 1.16 5.52
CA VAL A 153 -2.12 2.56 5.85
C VAL A 153 -1.19 3.14 4.82
N ALA A 154 -1.65 4.15 4.08
CA ALA A 154 -0.82 4.88 3.12
C ALA A 154 -0.36 6.22 3.71
N ARG A 155 0.93 6.53 3.58
CA ARG A 155 1.51 7.83 3.89
C ARG A 155 2.16 8.41 2.64
N GLN A 156 2.13 9.73 2.50
CA GLN A 156 2.69 10.47 1.37
C GLN A 156 3.72 11.48 1.88
N GLU A 157 4.85 11.59 1.16
CA GLU A 157 5.90 12.56 1.41
C GLU A 157 6.32 13.25 0.10
N ALA A 158 6.47 14.57 0.12
CA ALA A 158 6.99 15.33 -1.02
C ALA A 158 8.50 15.50 -0.88
N LEU A 159 9.24 15.11 -1.91
CA LEU A 159 10.70 15.05 -1.93
C LEU A 159 11.21 15.78 -3.19
N GLY A 160 11.16 17.11 -3.21
CA GLY A 160 11.74 17.98 -4.25
C GLY A 160 11.80 17.39 -5.67
N GLY A 161 10.69 17.46 -6.43
CA GLY A 161 10.58 16.85 -7.77
C GLY A 161 10.24 15.35 -7.74
N GLN A 162 10.06 14.78 -6.56
CA GLN A 162 9.59 13.41 -6.34
C GLN A 162 8.49 13.38 -5.26
N ALA A 163 7.71 12.31 -5.24
CA ALA A 163 6.74 12.01 -4.21
C ALA A 163 6.88 10.54 -3.81
N ARG A 164 6.89 10.25 -2.50
CA ARG A 164 6.94 8.89 -1.98
C ARG A 164 5.61 8.52 -1.36
N VAL A 165 5.05 7.38 -1.76
CA VAL A 165 3.89 6.76 -1.11
C VAL A 165 4.36 5.49 -0.42
N THR A 166 4.20 5.41 0.89
CA THR A 166 4.48 4.20 1.67
C THR A 166 3.18 3.57 2.14
N PHE A 167 2.98 2.30 1.82
CA PHE A 167 1.90 1.47 2.33
C PHE A 167 2.44 0.51 3.40
N GLU A 168 1.81 0.53 4.57
CA GLU A 168 1.98 -0.48 5.62
C GLU A 168 0.73 -1.38 5.62
N VAL A 169 0.93 -2.67 5.38
CA VAL A 169 -0.14 -3.67 5.21
C VAL A 169 -0.04 -4.72 6.30
N THR A 170 -1.04 -4.77 7.19
CA THR A 170 -1.06 -5.69 8.33
C THR A 170 -2.44 -6.37 8.50
N PRO A 171 -2.52 -7.72 8.57
CA PRO A 171 -1.43 -8.66 8.27
C PRO A 171 -0.93 -8.51 6.82
N ALA A 172 0.27 -9.01 6.56
CA ALA A 172 0.87 -8.98 5.23
C ALA A 172 -0.06 -9.60 4.18
N ALA A 173 -0.25 -8.88 3.07
CA ALA A 173 -0.98 -9.35 1.90
C ALA A 173 -0.20 -8.89 0.66
N ASP A 174 -0.02 -9.78 -0.31
CA ASP A 174 0.74 -9.46 -1.52
C ASP A 174 0.01 -8.43 -2.38
N GLU A 175 0.77 -7.62 -3.12
CA GLU A 175 0.24 -6.61 -4.04
C GLU A 175 0.63 -6.86 -5.49
N THR A 176 -0.21 -6.32 -6.38
CA THR A 176 0.11 -6.09 -7.79
C THR A 176 -0.07 -4.62 -8.09
N ILE A 177 0.83 -4.05 -8.90
CA ILE A 177 0.76 -2.65 -9.33
C ILE A 177 0.58 -2.62 -10.84
N VAL A 178 -0.49 -1.96 -11.29
CA VAL A 178 -0.78 -1.76 -12.71
C VAL A 178 -0.82 -0.26 -12.97
N GLN A 179 -0.09 0.19 -13.98
CA GLN A 179 -0.21 1.55 -14.47
C GLN A 179 -1.29 1.61 -15.56
N GLU A 180 -2.28 2.46 -15.34
CA GLU A 180 -3.32 2.80 -16.31
C GLU A 180 -3.16 4.26 -16.73
N ALA A 181 -3.92 4.71 -17.73
CA ALA A 181 -3.89 6.10 -18.17
C ALA A 181 -4.22 7.04 -16.99
N GLY A 182 -3.22 7.81 -16.54
CA GLY A 182 -3.37 8.81 -15.47
C GLY A 182 -3.46 8.25 -14.05
N ARG A 183 -3.25 6.95 -13.80
CA ARG A 183 -3.26 6.40 -12.43
C ARG A 183 -2.40 5.16 -12.24
N LEU A 184 -1.92 4.94 -11.02
CA LEU A 184 -1.42 3.65 -10.56
C LEU A 184 -2.51 2.95 -9.75
N VAL A 185 -2.73 1.67 -10.02
CA VAL A 185 -3.67 0.81 -9.29
C VAL A 185 -2.86 -0.21 -8.50
N VAL A 186 -2.90 -0.11 -7.18
CA VAL A 186 -2.28 -1.05 -6.24
C VAL A 186 -3.36 -2.00 -5.73
N ARG A 187 -3.33 -3.27 -6.14
CA ARG A 187 -4.32 -4.28 -5.77
C ARG A 187 -3.72 -5.28 -4.80
N PHE A 188 -4.40 -5.53 -3.69
CA PHE A 188 -3.96 -6.47 -2.65
C PHE A 188 -4.69 -7.82 -2.79
N ASP A 189 -3.98 -8.93 -2.54
CA ASP A 189 -4.60 -10.26 -2.40
C ASP A 189 -5.33 -10.35 -1.05
N ALA A 190 -6.58 -9.90 -1.06
CA ALA A 190 -7.47 -9.87 0.10
C ALA A 190 -8.94 -9.88 -0.33
N ASP A 191 -9.85 -10.21 0.60
CA ASP A 191 -11.30 -10.15 0.35
C ASP A 191 -11.82 -8.71 0.36
N ALA A 192 -11.19 -7.85 1.17
CA ALA A 192 -11.33 -6.40 1.20
C ALA A 192 -10.11 -5.78 1.89
N ILE A 193 -9.95 -4.47 1.85
CA ILE A 193 -8.96 -3.75 2.66
C ILE A 193 -9.60 -2.72 3.57
N ASP A 194 -9.07 -2.59 4.78
CA ASP A 194 -9.36 -1.50 5.70
C ASP A 194 -8.33 -0.39 5.46
N ALA A 195 -8.69 0.56 4.58
CA ALA A 195 -7.77 1.54 4.04
C ALA A 195 -7.78 2.86 4.83
N ALA A 196 -6.62 3.28 5.30
CA ALA A 196 -6.37 4.63 5.81
C ALA A 196 -5.48 5.38 4.81
N LEU A 197 -6.09 6.22 3.98
CA LEU A 197 -5.43 6.90 2.86
C LEU A 197 -5.28 8.40 3.14
N PRO A 198 -4.24 9.08 2.60
CA PRO A 198 -4.10 10.51 2.76
C PRO A 198 -5.22 11.27 2.04
N ALA A 199 -5.75 12.30 2.70
CA ALA A 199 -6.88 13.08 2.19
C ALA A 199 -6.50 14.01 1.02
N ALA A 200 -5.24 14.41 0.94
CA ALA A 200 -4.72 15.30 -0.09
C ALA A 200 -3.61 14.60 -0.88
N GLY A 201 -3.47 14.98 -2.14
CA GLY A 201 -2.36 14.58 -3.00
C GLY A 201 -1.08 15.40 -2.75
N VAL A 202 -0.07 15.10 -3.56
CA VAL A 202 1.20 15.85 -3.63
C VAL A 202 1.15 16.71 -4.89
N PRO A 203 1.19 18.06 -4.79
CA PRO A 203 1.08 18.94 -5.95
C PRO A 203 2.00 18.54 -7.10
N GLY A 204 1.46 18.57 -8.32
CA GLY A 204 2.18 18.19 -9.54
C GLY A 204 2.22 16.68 -9.80
N LEU A 205 2.45 15.85 -8.77
CA LEU A 205 2.75 14.42 -8.92
C LEU A 205 1.59 13.48 -8.59
N ILE A 206 0.81 13.78 -7.56
CA ILE A 206 -0.32 12.96 -7.10
C ILE A 206 -1.52 13.88 -6.92
N GLU A 207 -2.59 13.63 -7.66
CA GLU A 207 -3.83 14.39 -7.52
C GLU A 207 -4.65 13.89 -6.33
N SER A 208 -4.80 12.57 -6.20
CA SER A 208 -5.56 11.96 -5.12
C SER A 208 -5.17 10.48 -4.93
N VAL A 209 -5.43 9.97 -3.73
CA VAL A 209 -5.30 8.55 -3.41
C VAL A 209 -6.61 8.08 -2.80
N HIS A 210 -7.25 7.10 -3.42
CA HIS A 210 -8.59 6.65 -3.01
C HIS A 210 -8.77 5.16 -3.21
N LEU A 211 -9.69 4.58 -2.44
CA LEU A 211 -10.08 3.18 -2.57
C LEU A 211 -10.96 2.99 -3.82
N LEU A 212 -10.68 1.97 -4.61
CA LEU A 212 -11.53 1.53 -5.72
C LEU A 212 -12.52 0.47 -5.25
N GLU A 213 -13.74 0.48 -5.77
CA GLU A 213 -14.67 -0.64 -5.60
C GLU A 213 -14.19 -1.87 -6.40
N PRO A 214 -14.26 -3.09 -5.83
CA PRO A 214 -15.01 -3.51 -4.63
C PRO A 214 -14.26 -3.34 -3.29
N GLY A 215 -13.17 -2.59 -3.23
CA GLY A 215 -12.45 -2.26 -2.00
C GLY A 215 -11.26 -3.17 -1.71
N THR A 216 -10.61 -3.69 -2.75
CA THR A 216 -9.35 -4.47 -2.68
C THR A 216 -8.17 -3.75 -3.33
N ALA A 217 -8.41 -2.58 -3.95
CA ALA A 217 -7.40 -1.82 -4.67
C ALA A 217 -7.44 -0.35 -4.32
N VAL A 218 -6.26 0.27 -4.28
CA VAL A 218 -6.07 1.71 -4.10
C VAL A 218 -5.63 2.31 -5.43
N ALA A 219 -6.33 3.35 -5.88
CA ALA A 219 -5.91 4.18 -6.99
C ALA A 219 -5.11 5.39 -6.50
N ILE A 220 -3.95 5.59 -7.10
CA ILE A 220 -3.14 6.79 -7.00
C ILE A 220 -3.32 7.54 -8.32
N ASN A 221 -4.17 8.56 -8.34
CA ASN A 221 -4.35 9.41 -9.51
C ASN A 221 -3.12 10.31 -9.68
N LEU A 222 -2.51 10.22 -10.85
CA LEU A 222 -1.23 10.83 -11.17
C LEU A 222 -1.44 12.27 -11.64
N GLY A 223 -0.64 13.19 -11.13
CA GLY A 223 -0.67 14.58 -11.55
C GLY A 223 0.08 14.83 -12.86
N LYS A 224 -0.15 16.01 -13.43
CA LYS A 224 0.42 16.44 -14.72
C LYS A 224 1.95 16.40 -14.83
N GLU A 225 2.67 16.47 -13.71
CA GLU A 225 4.13 16.46 -13.69
C GLU A 225 4.69 15.05 -13.59
N PHE A 226 3.86 14.03 -13.35
CA PHE A 226 4.31 12.64 -13.27
C PHE A 226 4.95 12.16 -14.58
N ALA A 227 6.09 11.47 -14.48
CA ALA A 227 6.73 10.80 -15.62
C ALA A 227 6.93 9.30 -15.40
N SER A 228 7.41 8.90 -14.22
CA SER A 228 7.76 7.51 -13.94
C SER A 228 7.59 7.18 -12.47
N PHE A 229 7.51 5.89 -12.15
CA PHE A 229 7.54 5.41 -10.77
C PHE A 229 8.52 4.25 -10.60
N ARG A 230 8.94 4.03 -9.35
CA ARG A 230 9.62 2.83 -8.87
C ARG A 230 8.85 2.28 -7.68
N ALA A 231 8.71 0.96 -7.58
CA ALA A 231 8.07 0.33 -6.45
C ALA A 231 9.00 -0.72 -5.83
N THR A 232 9.06 -0.75 -4.51
CA THR A 232 9.83 -1.74 -3.73
C THR A 232 8.96 -2.25 -2.60
N ALA A 233 8.85 -3.58 -2.47
CA ALA A 233 8.11 -4.21 -1.40
C ALA A 233 9.04 -5.04 -0.52
N THR A 234 8.93 -4.88 0.80
CA THR A 234 9.72 -5.62 1.79
C THR A 234 8.79 -6.27 2.81
N PRO A 235 8.91 -7.58 3.06
CA PRO A 235 8.24 -8.21 4.19
C PRO A 235 8.94 -7.83 5.50
N ASP A 236 8.16 -7.56 6.55
CA ASP A 236 8.65 -7.26 7.89
C ASP A 236 7.70 -7.86 8.94
N ALA A 237 8.12 -8.94 9.61
CA ALA A 237 7.47 -9.53 10.78
C ALA A 237 5.92 -9.58 10.73
N GLY A 238 5.33 -10.10 9.64
CA GLY A 238 3.88 -10.22 9.47
C GLY A 238 3.18 -8.95 8.96
N THR A 239 3.94 -7.89 8.69
CA THR A 239 3.56 -6.68 7.96
C THR A 239 4.25 -6.69 6.60
N ARG A 240 3.62 -6.10 5.59
CA ARG A 240 4.24 -5.86 4.28
C ARG A 240 4.36 -4.35 4.06
N ARG A 241 5.57 -3.87 3.77
CA ARG A 241 5.84 -2.47 3.48
C ARG A 241 6.09 -2.30 1.99
N LEU A 242 5.23 -1.54 1.32
CA LEU A 242 5.37 -1.18 -0.09
C LEU A 242 5.71 0.31 -0.20
N VAL A 243 6.81 0.64 -0.86
CA VAL A 243 7.24 2.01 -1.13
C VAL A 243 7.13 2.26 -2.64
N ILE A 244 6.40 3.30 -3.02
CA ILE A 244 6.25 3.77 -4.40
C ILE A 244 6.84 5.17 -4.49
N ASP A 245 7.94 5.31 -5.22
CA ASP A 245 8.58 6.59 -5.54
C ASP A 245 8.09 7.06 -6.91
N LEU A 246 7.39 8.19 -6.96
CA LEU A 246 6.93 8.87 -8.17
C LEU A 246 7.88 10.02 -8.49
N MET A 247 8.29 10.10 -9.75
CA MET A 247 9.26 11.08 -10.23
C MET A 247 8.59 12.01 -11.23
N ALA A 248 8.89 13.31 -11.12
CA ALA A 248 8.42 14.28 -12.09
C ALA A 248 9.15 14.11 -13.41
N ALA A 249 8.50 14.49 -14.51
CA ALA A 249 9.17 14.73 -15.77
C ALA A 249 10.28 15.74 -15.49
N ALA A 250 11.51 15.40 -15.83
CA ALA A 250 12.56 16.41 -15.89
C ALA A 250 12.01 17.52 -16.79
N THR A 251 11.89 18.75 -16.27
CA THR A 251 11.62 19.90 -17.11
C THR A 251 12.62 19.81 -18.26
N PRO A 252 12.18 19.76 -19.53
CA PRO A 252 13.12 19.84 -20.62
C PRO A 252 13.91 21.11 -20.37
N ALA A 253 15.23 20.99 -20.22
CA ALA A 253 16.08 22.14 -20.44
C ALA A 253 15.64 22.75 -21.77
N PRO A 254 15.41 24.07 -21.84
CA PRO A 254 14.79 24.71 -23.00
C PRO A 254 15.46 24.20 -24.27
N ALA A 255 14.63 23.80 -25.24
CA ALA A 255 15.04 23.29 -26.54
C ALA A 255 15.72 24.39 -27.38
N GLY A 256 16.91 24.80 -26.98
CA GLY A 256 17.99 25.00 -27.92
C GLY A 256 18.88 23.80 -27.75
N THR A 257 19.16 23.07 -28.81
CA THR A 257 20.29 22.13 -28.83
C THR A 257 21.53 22.94 -28.44
N PRO A 258 22.17 22.77 -27.26
CA PRO A 258 23.60 22.94 -27.25
C PRO A 258 24.09 21.79 -28.12
N GLU A 259 24.82 22.11 -29.17
CA GLU A 259 25.83 21.21 -29.70
C GLU A 259 26.37 20.39 -28.52
N ALA A 260 26.22 19.05 -28.59
CA ALA A 260 26.62 18.18 -27.49
C ALA A 260 27.98 18.68 -27.01
N PRO A 261 28.11 19.16 -25.76
CA PRO A 261 29.36 19.72 -25.32
C PRO A 261 30.38 18.63 -25.60
N THR A 262 31.40 18.95 -26.41
CA THR A 262 32.56 18.09 -26.57
C THR A 262 32.86 17.57 -25.18
N PRO A 263 32.80 16.24 -24.95
CA PRO A 263 32.96 15.72 -23.60
C PRO A 263 34.21 16.40 -23.04
N PRO A 264 34.13 16.96 -21.81
CA PRO A 264 35.28 17.64 -21.23
C PRO A 264 36.48 16.71 -21.43
N PRO A 265 37.63 17.24 -21.89
CA PRO A 265 38.79 16.41 -22.12
C PRO A 265 38.96 15.54 -20.88
N LEU A 266 39.03 14.22 -21.11
CA LEU A 266 39.14 13.25 -20.04
C LEU A 266 40.23 13.75 -19.09
N PRO A 267 40.02 13.66 -17.75
CA PRO A 267 40.96 14.17 -16.79
C PRO A 267 42.36 13.65 -17.13
N HIS A 268 43.27 14.58 -17.44
CA HIS A 268 44.65 14.23 -17.67
C HIS A 268 45.22 13.93 -16.30
N PHE A 269 45.36 12.65 -15.98
CA PHE A 269 45.98 12.26 -14.74
C PHE A 269 47.48 12.59 -14.85
N GLY A 270 47.89 13.73 -14.29
CA GLY A 270 49.31 14.10 -14.20
C GLY A 270 50.11 13.07 -13.39
N ALA A 271 51.42 13.01 -13.67
CA ALA A 271 52.50 12.22 -13.05
C ALA A 271 52.12 11.00 -12.18
N ALA A 272 52.63 9.84 -12.57
CA ALA A 272 52.43 8.50 -11.98
C ALA A 272 52.12 8.49 -10.46
N PRO A 273 50.91 8.07 -10.06
CA PRO A 273 50.58 7.82 -8.66
C PRO A 273 51.46 6.70 -8.07
N ALA A 274 51.63 6.70 -6.75
CA ALA A 274 52.18 5.57 -5.98
C ALA A 274 51.33 4.28 -6.07
N VAL A 275 50.19 4.33 -6.76
CA VAL A 275 49.23 3.24 -6.95
C VAL A 275 49.70 2.32 -8.05
N ARG A 276 49.99 1.05 -7.71
CA ARG A 276 50.54 0.08 -8.67
C ARG A 276 49.50 -0.80 -9.36
N ALA A 277 48.31 -0.95 -8.77
CA ALA A 277 47.21 -1.68 -9.38
C ALA A 277 45.84 -1.21 -8.84
N ILE A 278 44.80 -1.35 -9.66
CA ILE A 278 43.39 -1.12 -9.31
C ILE A 278 42.58 -2.37 -9.66
N VAL A 279 41.69 -2.80 -8.78
CA VAL A 279 40.70 -3.85 -9.05
C VAL A 279 39.31 -3.21 -9.15
N ILE A 280 38.61 -3.44 -10.25
CA ILE A 280 37.24 -3.01 -10.49
C ILE A 280 36.34 -4.24 -10.42
N ASP A 281 35.22 -4.14 -9.68
CA ASP A 281 34.22 -5.20 -9.60
C ASP A 281 32.97 -4.85 -10.43
N PRO A 282 32.78 -5.45 -11.62
CA PRO A 282 31.52 -5.35 -12.36
C PRO A 282 30.43 -6.15 -11.63
N GLY A 283 29.40 -5.47 -11.13
CA GLY A 283 28.28 -6.10 -10.43
C GLY A 283 27.54 -7.15 -11.27
N HIS A 284 26.94 -8.14 -10.62
CA HIS A 284 26.12 -9.21 -11.25
C HIS A 284 26.89 -10.11 -12.24
N GLY A 285 26.20 -10.81 -13.15
CA GLY A 285 26.76 -11.66 -14.20
C GLY A 285 26.11 -13.06 -14.25
N GLY A 286 26.14 -13.71 -15.42
CA GLY A 286 25.51 -15.01 -15.63
C GLY A 286 23.99 -14.93 -15.46
N ASP A 287 23.43 -15.79 -14.62
CA ASP A 287 21.99 -15.85 -14.33
C ASP A 287 21.50 -14.67 -13.46
N ASP A 288 22.41 -13.98 -12.77
CA ASP A 288 22.11 -12.73 -12.08
C ASP A 288 22.18 -11.57 -13.06
N ALA A 289 21.01 -11.12 -13.53
CA ALA A 289 20.89 -10.01 -14.48
C ALA A 289 21.03 -8.62 -13.82
N GLY A 290 20.95 -8.55 -12.49
CA GLY A 290 20.66 -7.31 -11.77
C GLY A 290 19.34 -6.66 -12.23
N VAL A 291 19.26 -5.34 -12.12
CA VAL A 291 18.10 -4.56 -12.53
C VAL A 291 17.95 -4.55 -14.05
N ARG A 292 16.73 -4.78 -14.54
CA ARG A 292 16.38 -4.61 -15.95
C ARG A 292 15.82 -3.21 -16.20
N GLY A 293 16.47 -2.45 -17.08
CA GLY A 293 16.02 -1.15 -17.55
C GLY A 293 14.79 -1.21 -18.45
N ALA A 294 14.11 -0.08 -18.61
CA ALA A 294 12.83 0.03 -19.34
C ALA A 294 12.88 -0.45 -20.81
N ALA A 295 14.05 -0.34 -21.46
CA ALA A 295 14.28 -0.80 -22.83
C ALA A 295 14.80 -2.25 -22.92
N GLY A 296 14.78 -3.00 -21.81
CA GLY A 296 15.28 -4.37 -21.73
C GLY A 296 16.77 -4.50 -21.43
N THR A 297 17.50 -3.39 -21.28
CA THR A 297 18.92 -3.36 -20.88
C THR A 297 19.13 -4.01 -19.52
N LEU A 298 20.11 -4.88 -19.37
CA LEU A 298 20.40 -5.55 -18.11
C LEU A 298 21.53 -4.83 -17.36
N GLU A 299 21.41 -4.68 -16.05
CA GLU A 299 22.43 -4.05 -15.22
C GLU A 299 23.78 -4.74 -15.37
N LYS A 300 23.80 -6.08 -15.44
CA LYS A 300 25.04 -6.86 -15.68
C LYS A 300 25.80 -6.46 -16.96
N ASP A 301 25.08 -6.00 -17.99
CA ASP A 301 25.67 -5.59 -19.27
C ASP A 301 26.24 -4.18 -19.17
N VAL A 302 25.52 -3.29 -18.48
CA VAL A 302 25.93 -1.91 -18.24
C VAL A 302 27.16 -1.87 -17.34
N THR A 303 27.14 -2.59 -16.22
CA THR A 303 28.26 -2.64 -15.27
C THR A 303 29.52 -3.17 -15.94
N LEU A 304 29.43 -4.24 -16.73
CA LEU A 304 30.57 -4.77 -17.49
C LEU A 304 31.09 -3.78 -18.53
N SER A 305 30.20 -3.13 -19.28
CA SER A 305 30.55 -2.16 -20.32
C SER A 305 31.26 -0.94 -19.73
N VAL A 306 30.74 -0.39 -18.63
CA VAL A 306 31.36 0.75 -17.92
C VAL A 306 32.72 0.35 -17.34
N SER A 307 32.82 -0.82 -16.71
CA SER A 307 34.05 -1.29 -16.08
C SER A 307 35.19 -1.49 -17.08
N ARG A 308 34.88 -2.04 -18.28
CA ARG A 308 35.86 -2.18 -19.37
C ARG A 308 36.35 -0.83 -19.88
N ARG A 309 35.44 0.14 -20.04
CA ARG A 309 35.82 1.51 -20.47
C ARG A 309 36.70 2.18 -19.42
N LEU A 310 36.34 2.05 -18.14
CA LEU A 310 37.13 2.59 -17.04
C LEU A 310 38.53 1.95 -16.97
N LYS A 311 38.63 0.63 -17.11
CA LYS A 311 39.91 -0.08 -17.22
C LYS A 311 40.79 0.48 -18.33
N ALA A 312 40.27 0.60 -19.55
CA ALA A 312 41.04 1.12 -20.69
C ALA A 312 41.53 2.56 -20.46
N LEU A 313 40.70 3.40 -19.84
CA LEU A 313 41.05 4.79 -19.52
C LEU A 313 42.14 4.88 -18.45
N LEU A 314 42.03 4.08 -17.39
CA LEU A 314 43.02 4.05 -16.31
C LEU A 314 44.36 3.47 -16.79
N GLU A 315 44.34 2.38 -17.57
CA GLU A 315 45.57 1.79 -18.13
C GLU A 315 46.25 2.75 -19.12
N GLY A 316 45.47 3.36 -20.02
CA GLY A 316 46.00 4.28 -21.04
C GLY A 316 46.42 5.65 -20.50
N GLY A 317 45.75 6.15 -19.45
CA GLY A 317 46.01 7.48 -18.88
C GLY A 317 47.02 7.49 -17.74
N LEU A 318 47.07 6.43 -16.92
CA LEU A 318 47.92 6.37 -15.73
C LEU A 318 49.08 5.36 -15.85
N GLY A 319 49.04 4.46 -16.85
CA GLY A 319 50.01 3.36 -16.93
C GLY A 319 49.91 2.37 -15.76
N ILE A 320 48.81 2.41 -15.00
CA ILE A 320 48.56 1.55 -13.84
C ILE A 320 47.88 0.27 -14.32
N ARG A 321 48.26 -0.87 -13.73
CA ARG A 321 47.62 -2.15 -14.03
C ARG A 321 46.18 -2.19 -13.50
N VAL A 322 45.19 -2.52 -14.34
CA VAL A 322 43.79 -2.62 -13.90
C VAL A 322 43.22 -4.02 -14.13
N LEU A 323 42.64 -4.57 -13.08
CA LEU A 323 42.03 -5.90 -13.07
C LEU A 323 40.52 -5.78 -12.93
N LEU A 324 39.79 -6.68 -13.59
CA LEU A 324 38.36 -6.84 -13.39
C LEU A 324 38.11 -8.15 -12.65
N THR A 325 37.18 -8.19 -11.69
CA THR A 325 36.76 -9.44 -11.03
C THR A 325 36.06 -10.39 -12.00
N ARG A 326 35.43 -9.86 -13.06
CA ARG A 326 34.97 -10.58 -14.25
C ARG A 326 35.20 -9.74 -15.50
N ASP A 327 35.59 -10.39 -16.59
CA ASP A 327 35.70 -9.75 -17.91
C ASP A 327 34.81 -10.47 -18.95
N ALA A 328 33.77 -11.15 -18.47
CA ALA A 328 32.77 -11.82 -19.28
C ALA A 328 31.42 -11.83 -18.54
N ASP A 329 30.36 -12.26 -19.21
CA ASP A 329 29.05 -12.48 -18.60
C ASP A 329 29.04 -13.80 -17.83
N THR A 330 29.70 -13.80 -16.68
CA THR A 330 29.80 -14.95 -15.77
C THR A 330 29.42 -14.52 -14.37
N LEU A 331 28.63 -15.35 -13.68
CA LEU A 331 28.35 -15.15 -12.27
C LEU A 331 29.65 -15.36 -11.47
N VAL A 332 30.04 -14.37 -10.68
CA VAL A 332 31.12 -14.49 -9.68
C VAL A 332 30.47 -14.34 -8.31
N GLN A 333 30.60 -15.37 -7.47
CA GLN A 333 30.01 -15.34 -6.13
C GLN A 333 30.68 -14.26 -5.27
N PRO A 334 29.97 -13.62 -4.32
CA PRO A 334 30.53 -12.55 -3.49
C PRO A 334 31.88 -12.92 -2.82
N ASP A 335 31.97 -14.13 -2.25
CA ASP A 335 33.20 -14.63 -1.62
C ASP A 335 34.34 -14.83 -2.63
N GLU A 336 34.01 -15.20 -3.88
CA GLU A 336 34.97 -15.35 -4.97
C GLU A 336 35.47 -14.01 -5.49
N ARG A 337 34.64 -12.95 -5.46
CA ARG A 337 35.04 -11.59 -5.84
C ARG A 337 36.12 -11.05 -4.92
N ALA A 338 35.92 -11.19 -3.60
CA ALA A 338 36.89 -10.82 -2.59
C ALA A 338 38.17 -11.67 -2.70
N ALA A 339 38.04 -12.99 -2.83
CA ALA A 339 39.18 -13.89 -2.94
C ALA A 339 39.98 -13.71 -4.25
N LEU A 340 39.35 -13.29 -5.36
CA LEU A 340 40.04 -12.99 -6.61
C LEU A 340 40.80 -11.66 -6.53
N ALA A 341 40.19 -10.63 -5.94
CA ALA A 341 40.87 -9.38 -5.65
C ALA A 341 42.11 -9.63 -4.76
N VAL A 342 41.96 -10.41 -3.68
CA VAL A 342 43.06 -10.80 -2.79
C VAL A 342 44.12 -11.62 -3.53
N ARG A 343 43.76 -12.71 -4.23
CA ARG A 343 44.76 -13.54 -4.94
C ARG A 343 45.58 -12.78 -5.97
N GLU A 344 44.97 -11.84 -6.69
CA GLU A 344 45.72 -11.02 -7.66
C GLU A 344 46.61 -9.98 -6.97
N LEU A 345 46.19 -9.45 -5.83
CA LEU A 345 47.03 -8.60 -4.99
C LEU A 345 48.21 -9.41 -4.39
N GLU A 346 48.04 -10.68 -4.02
CA GLU A 346 49.15 -11.55 -3.57
C GLU A 346 50.12 -11.88 -4.70
N ARG A 347 49.60 -12.30 -5.87
CA ARG A 347 50.39 -12.69 -7.04
C ARG A 347 51.28 -11.56 -7.58
N THR A 348 50.85 -10.31 -7.41
CA THR A 348 51.60 -9.12 -7.82
C THR A 348 52.52 -8.57 -6.72
N GLY A 349 52.58 -9.22 -5.55
CA GLY A 349 53.35 -8.75 -4.39
C GLY A 349 52.78 -7.47 -3.78
N ALA A 350 51.49 -7.19 -3.99
CA ALA A 350 50.82 -5.97 -3.56
C ALA A 350 50.61 -5.94 -2.04
N PHE A 351 50.42 -7.06 -1.34
CA PHE A 351 50.29 -7.09 0.13
C PHE A 351 51.56 -6.72 0.90
N GLN A 352 52.71 -6.59 0.24
CA GLN A 352 53.93 -6.06 0.86
C GLN A 352 54.08 -4.53 0.75
N ARG A 353 53.08 -3.80 0.19
CA ARG A 353 53.04 -2.33 0.11
C ARG A 353 51.59 -1.82 0.21
N GLU A 354 51.39 -0.55 0.57
CA GLU A 354 50.05 0.04 0.78
C GLU A 354 49.14 -0.08 -0.47
N ILE A 355 48.00 -0.77 -0.32
CA ILE A 355 46.90 -0.81 -1.27
C ILE A 355 45.78 0.05 -0.69
N LEU A 356 45.25 1.02 -1.45
CA LEU A 356 44.33 2.04 -0.92
C LEU A 356 42.97 2.16 -1.67
N GLY A 357 42.48 1.13 -2.37
CA GLY A 357 41.09 1.18 -2.88
C GLY A 357 40.61 0.01 -3.72
N VAL A 358 39.41 -0.48 -3.41
CA VAL A 358 38.58 -1.37 -4.23
C VAL A 358 37.41 -0.54 -4.75
N ILE A 359 37.16 -0.57 -6.06
CA ILE A 359 36.06 0.19 -6.68
C ILE A 359 34.98 -0.78 -7.13
N THR A 360 33.80 -0.71 -6.51
CA THR A 360 32.63 -1.47 -6.90
C THR A 360 31.71 -0.62 -7.77
N THR A 361 31.01 -1.24 -8.72
CA THR A 361 30.05 -0.55 -9.61
C THR A 361 28.60 -0.65 -9.14
N THR A 362 28.36 -1.33 -7.99
CA THR A 362 27.05 -1.49 -7.35
C THR A 362 27.17 -1.28 -5.83
N GLY A 363 26.14 -0.70 -5.22
CA GLY A 363 26.16 -0.18 -3.84
C GLY A 363 25.67 -1.13 -2.75
N THR A 364 25.68 -2.45 -2.96
CA THR A 364 25.13 -3.43 -1.98
C THR A 364 26.13 -4.45 -1.45
N GLY A 365 27.42 -4.35 -1.78
CA GLY A 365 28.45 -5.23 -1.23
C GLY A 365 29.12 -4.63 0.00
N TRP A 366 28.61 -4.92 1.20
CA TRP A 366 29.45 -4.85 2.40
C TRP A 366 30.50 -5.96 2.30
N VAL A 367 31.76 -5.58 2.34
CA VAL A 367 32.85 -6.49 2.70
C VAL A 367 32.96 -6.36 4.21
N ASP A 368 32.59 -7.41 4.94
CA ASP A 368 32.90 -7.51 6.37
C ASP A 368 34.42 -7.64 6.58
#